data_AF-M1EMR8-F1
#
_entry.id   AF-M1EMR8-F1
#
_cell.length_a   1.000
_cell.length_b   1.000
_cell.length_c   1.000
_cell.angle_alpha   90.00
_cell.angle_beta   90.00
_cell.angle_gamma   90.00
#
_symmetry.space_group_name_H-M   'P 1'
#
loop_
_entity.id
_entity.type
_entity.pdbx_description
1 polymer ?
#
loop_
_entity_poly.entity_id
_entity_poly.type
_entity_poly.pdbx_seq_one_letter_code
_entity_poly.pdbx_strand_id
1 'polypeptide(L)' 'EGNIPEVFQLDIFSGELTALVDLDYEDRPEYILVIQATSAPLVSRATVHVRLLDRNDNPPVLGNFEILFNN' A
#
# COMPACT_ATOMS: atom_id res chain seq x y z
N GLU A 1 -9.70 13.71 -4.54
CA GLU A 1 -10.18 12.44 -5.12
C GLU A 1 -9.07 11.43 -4.87
N GLY A 2 -9.32 10.40 -4.06
CA GLY A 2 -8.21 9.63 -3.47
C GLY A 2 -8.60 8.34 -2.77
N ASN A 3 -9.82 7.83 -3.02
CA ASN A 3 -10.11 6.44 -2.69
C ASN A 3 -9.95 5.62 -3.96
N ILE A 4 -9.17 4.55 -3.89
CA ILE A 4 -9.20 3.48 -4.89
C ILE A 4 -10.16 2.45 -4.29
N PRO A 5 -11.45 2.48 -4.65
CA PRO A 5 -12.51 1.80 -3.89
C PRO A 5 -12.32 0.29 -3.80
N GLU A 6 -11.52 -0.27 -4.70
CA GLU A 6 -11.25 -1.70 -4.82
C GLU A 6 -10.06 -2.16 -3.95
N VAL A 7 -9.29 -1.23 -3.36
CA VAL A 7 -8.08 -1.56 -2.57
C VAL A 7 -8.32 -1.41 -1.08
N PHE A 8 -9.02 -0.36 -0.65
CA PHE A 8 -9.31 -0.12 0.78
C PHE A 8 -10.78 0.14 1.04
N GLN A 9 -11.27 -0.39 2.16
CA GLN A 9 -12.57 -0.10 2.72
C GLN A 9 -12.41 0.63 4.05
N LEU A 10 -13.19 1.69 4.26
CA LEU A 10 -13.31 2.37 5.54
C LEU A 10 -14.70 2.09 6.14
N ASP A 11 -14.76 1.49 7.33
CA ASP A 11 -16.01 1.36 8.06
C ASP A 11 -16.46 2.74 8.58
N ILE A 12 -17.70 3.11 8.26
CA ILE A 12 -18.22 4.46 8.53
C ILE A 12 -18.58 4.70 10.00
N PHE A 13 -18.68 3.64 10.82
CA PHE A 13 -19.07 3.72 12.23
C PHE A 13 -17.86 3.58 13.16
N SER A 14 -16.97 2.63 12.89
CA SER A 14 -15.77 2.36 13.70
C SER A 14 -14.56 3.18 13.24
N GLY A 15 -14.53 3.59 11.96
CA GLY A 15 -13.35 4.20 11.34
C GLY A 15 -12.24 3.20 10.99
N GLU A 16 -12.52 1.90 11.03
CA GLU A 16 -11.56 0.85 10.66
C GLU A 16 -11.26 0.90 9.16
N LEU A 17 -9.97 0.96 8.82
CA LEU A 17 -9.48 0.93 7.44
C LEU A 17 -8.90 -0.46 7.14
N THR A 18 -9.50 -1.17 6.18
CA THR A 18 -9.15 -2.55 5.83
C THR A 18 -8.70 -2.64 4.37
N ALA A 19 -7.64 -3.39 4.09
CA ALA A 19 -7.24 -3.73 2.72
C ALA A 19 -8.16 -4.84 2.17
N LEU A 20 -8.62 -4.68 0.93
CA LEU A 20 -9.52 -5.63 0.25
C LEU A 20 -8.79 -6.59 -0.68
N VAL A 21 -7.52 -6.30 -0.98
CA VAL A 21 -6.64 -7.08 -1.86
C VAL A 21 -5.28 -7.24 -1.20
N ASP A 22 -4.50 -8.21 -1.69
CA ASP A 22 -3.10 -8.34 -1.31
C ASP A 22 -2.32 -7.11 -1.80
N LEU A 23 -1.48 -6.56 -0.93
CA LEU A 23 -0.69 -5.38 -1.19
C LEU A 23 0.75 -5.80 -1.45
N ASP A 24 1.26 -5.45 -2.63
CA ASP A 24 2.60 -5.81 -3.08
C ASP A 24 3.52 -4.58 -3.03
N TYR A 25 4.67 -4.70 -2.37
CA TYR A 25 5.62 -3.60 -2.19
C TYR A 25 6.28 -3.23 -3.52
N GLU A 26 6.62 -4.23 -4.32
CA GLU A 26 7.29 -4.12 -5.61
C GLU A 26 6.42 -3.46 -6.67
N ASP A 27 5.10 -3.70 -6.65
CA ASP A 27 4.14 -3.00 -7.50
C ASP A 27 3.88 -1.57 -6.99
N ARG A 28 3.55 -1.43 -5.69
CA ARG A 28 3.17 -0.14 -5.13
C ARG A 28 3.48 0.00 -3.63
N PRO A 29 4.52 0.78 -3.26
CA PRO A 29 4.95 0.90 -1.86
C PRO A 29 4.13 1.89 -1.01
N GLU A 30 3.37 2.81 -1.61
CA GLU A 30 2.60 3.82 -0.88
C GLU A 30 1.22 4.12 -1.50
N TYR A 31 0.25 4.36 -0.61
CA TYR A 31 -1.08 4.85 -0.93
C TYR A 31 -1.39 6.11 -0.11
N ILE A 32 -1.96 7.12 -0.76
CA ILE A 32 -2.39 8.36 -0.12
C ILE A 32 -3.91 8.43 -0.24
N LEU A 33 -4.60 8.37 0.90
CA LEU A 33 -6.05 8.39 0.99
C LEU A 33 -6.51 9.72 1.58
N VAL A 34 -7.60 10.27 1.05
CA VAL A 34 -8.27 11.44 1.66
C VAL A 34 -9.60 10.97 2.23
N ILE A 35 -9.70 10.97 3.56
CA ILE A 35 -10.92 10.58 4.29
C ILE A 35 -11.73 11.81 4.69
N GLN A 36 -13.05 11.66 4.75
CA GLN A 36 -13.97 12.73 5.13
C GLN A 36 -14.92 12.27 6.22
N ALA A 37 -15.03 13.06 7.28
CA ALA A 37 -16.05 12.91 8.32
C ALA A 37 -17.08 14.04 8.19
N THR A 38 -18.36 13.71 8.38
CA THR A 38 -19.47 14.67 8.23
C THR A 38 -20.43 14.57 9.41
N SER A 39 -20.72 15.70 10.05
CA SER A 39 -21.77 15.84 11.08
C SER A 39 -22.54 17.12 10.78
N ALA A 40 -23.56 17.02 9.92
CA ALA A 40 -24.25 18.17 9.30
C ALA A 40 -24.51 19.31 10.31
N PRO A 41 -24.02 20.55 10.06
CA PRO A 41 -23.41 21.04 8.81
C PRO A 41 -21.88 20.89 8.71
N LEU A 42 -21.22 20.27 9.69
CA LEU A 42 -19.76 20.21 9.77
C LEU A 42 -19.19 19.14 8.85
N VAL A 43 -18.09 19.47 8.18
CA VAL A 43 -17.29 18.56 7.36
C VAL A 43 -15.84 18.74 7.75
N SER A 44 -15.13 17.63 7.94
CA SER A 44 -13.68 17.61 8.16
C SER A 44 -13.01 16.59 7.25
N ARG A 45 -11.76 16.86 6.86
CA ARG A 45 -10.96 15.99 5.99
C ARG A 45 -9.60 15.73 6.61
N ALA A 46 -9.10 14.52 6.40
CA ALA A 46 -7.74 14.14 6.78
C ALA A 46 -7.08 13.34 5.64
N THR A 47 -5.74 13.41 5.59
CA THR A 47 -4.94 12.62 4.64
C THR A 47 -4.29 11.47 5.41
N VAL A 48 -4.44 10.24 4.91
CA VAL A 48 -3.85 9.03 5.47
C VAL A 48 -2.79 8.52 4.51
N HIS A 49 -1.56 8.34 5.01
CA HIS A 49 -0.44 7.76 4.27
C HIS A 49 -0.29 6.31 4.70
N VAL A 50 -0.61 5.38 3.79
CA VAL A 50 -0.40 3.94 3.99
C VAL A 50 0.91 3.58 3.31
N ARG A 51 1.90 3.18 4.11
CA ARG A 51 3.23 2.76 3.63
C ARG A 51 3.39 1.28 3.88
N LEU A 52 3.67 0.53 2.82
CA LEU A 52 3.93 -0.89 2.91
C LEU A 52 5.33 -1.12 3.49
N LEU A 53 5.45 -2.20 4.26
CA LEU A 53 6.74 -2.70 4.70
C LEU A 53 7.23 -3.71 3.67
N ASP A 54 8.40 -3.44 3.11
CA ASP A 54 9.11 -4.36 2.21
C ASP A 54 9.36 -5.70 2.93
N ARG A 55 8.87 -6.77 2.32
CA ARG A 55 9.09 -8.15 2.76
C ARG A 55 9.97 -8.80 1.70
N ASN A 56 11.05 -9.43 2.14
CA ASN A 56 11.92 -10.18 1.24
C ASN A 56 11.25 -11.50 0.78
N ASP A 57 10.34 -11.41 -0.19
CA ASP A 57 9.64 -12.52 -0.84
C ASP A 57 10.13 -12.81 -2.28
N ASN A 58 11.01 -11.95 -2.79
CA ASN A 58 11.66 -12.13 -4.09
C ASN A 58 12.99 -12.90 -3.98
N PRO A 59 13.17 -14.02 -4.70
CA PRO A 59 14.42 -14.77 -4.67
C PRO A 59 15.55 -14.00 -5.38
N PRO A 60 16.82 -14.23 -4.99
CA PRO A 60 17.94 -13.60 -5.67
C PRO A 60 18.01 -14.04 -7.14
N VAL A 61 18.18 -13.08 -8.05
CA VAL A 61 18.37 -13.33 -9.48
C VAL A 61 19.83 -13.09 -9.83
N LEU A 62 20.54 -14.16 -10.22
CA LEU A 62 21.89 -14.04 -10.77
C LEU A 62 21.79 -13.81 -12.28
N GLY A 63 22.32 -12.68 -12.75
CA GLY A 63 22.54 -12.47 -14.18
C GLY A 63 23.65 -13.38 -14.72
N ASN A 64 23.90 -13.35 -16.03
CA ASN A 64 24.97 -14.14 -16.66
C ASN A 64 26.29 -13.89 -15.92
N PHE A 65 26.86 -14.94 -15.33
CA PHE A 65 28.17 -14.91 -14.69
C PHE A 65 29.07 -15.98 -15.32
N GLU A 66 30.33 -15.61 -15.55
CA GLU A 66 31.36 -16.56 -15.97
C GLU A 66 32.11 -17.06 -14.74
N ILE A 67 32.19 -18.38 -14.59
CA ILE A 67 33.03 -19.01 -13.59
C ILE A 67 34.42 -19.17 -14.19
N LEU A 68 35.37 -18.36 -13.73
CA LEU A 68 36.78 -18.50 -14.09
C LEU A 68 37.46 -19.43 -13.07
N PHE A 69 37.95 -20.57 -13.54
CA PHE A 69 38.83 -21.43 -12.74
C PHE A 69 40.28 -21.01 -13.02
N ASN A 70 41.03 -20.66 -11.96
CA ASN A 70 42.47 -20.44 -12.07
C ASN A 70 43.17 -21.80 -11.91
N ASN A 71 43.93 -22.22 -12.92
CA ASN A 71 44.78 -23.41 -12.87
C ASN A 71 46.21 -23.01 -12.52
#